data_AF-A0A438DTD0-F1
#
_entry.id   AF-A0A438DTD0-F1
#
_cell.length_a   1.000
_cell.length_b   1.000
_cell.length_c   1.000
_cell.angle_alpha   90.00
_cell.angle_beta   90.00
_cell.angle_gamma   90.00
#
_symmetry.space_group_name_H-M   'P 1'
#
loop_
_entity.id
_entity.type
_entity.pdbx_description
1 polymer ?
#
loop_
_entity_poly.entity_id
_entity_poly.type
_entity_poly.pdbx_seq_one_letter_code
_entity_poly.pdbx_strand_id
1 'polypeptide(L)'
;MTKDVETSGQEFSNKDYHDPPPAPLIDPDELTQWSLYRAIIAEFIATLLFLYITVLTVIGYKSQSDTDPCGGVGILGIAWAFGGMIFILVYCTAGISGGHINPAVTFGLFLARKVSLVRALMYMIAQCLGAICGVGLVKAFQSSLYNRYGGGANELAVGYNKGVGLGAEIIGTFVLVYTVFSATDPKRNARDSHVPWMFWVGPFIGAAIAAFYHQYILRAAAIKALGSFRSNA
;
A
#
# COMPACT_ATOMS: atom_id res chain seq x y z
N MET A 1 -19.60 61.51 0.46
CA MET A 1 -20.06 60.52 1.46
C MET A 1 -19.79 59.14 0.88
N THR A 2 -18.52 58.76 0.92
CA THR A 2 -17.96 57.54 0.36
C THR A 2 -18.01 56.50 1.46
N LYS A 3 -18.66 55.37 1.23
CA LYS A 3 -18.74 54.26 2.19
C LYS A 3 -17.40 53.54 2.20
N ASP A 4 -16.73 53.56 3.35
CA ASP A 4 -15.58 52.72 3.62
C ASP A 4 -16.03 51.26 3.70
N VAL A 5 -15.46 50.43 2.84
CA VAL A 5 -15.61 48.97 2.87
C VAL A 5 -14.60 48.47 3.90
N GLU A 6 -15.08 48.19 5.11
CA GLU A 6 -14.31 47.45 6.12
C GLU A 6 -13.94 46.08 5.54
N THR A 7 -12.66 45.93 5.22
CA THR A 7 -12.09 44.64 4.85
C THR A 7 -11.92 43.89 6.16
N SER A 8 -12.86 43.00 6.48
CA SER A 8 -12.71 42.05 7.58
C SER A 8 -11.55 41.11 7.25
N GLY A 9 -10.36 41.47 7.72
CA GLY A 9 -9.24 40.56 7.79
C GLY A 9 -9.66 39.38 8.66
N GLN A 10 -9.96 38.25 8.04
CA GLN A 10 -9.93 36.97 8.74
C GLN A 10 -8.48 36.81 9.21
N GLU A 11 -8.22 37.14 10.48
CA GLU A 11 -7.05 36.67 11.19
C GLU A 11 -7.08 35.14 11.08
N PHE A 12 -6.21 34.60 10.24
CA PHE A 12 -5.80 33.21 10.37
C PHE A 12 -5.19 33.09 11.77
N SER A 13 -6.01 32.67 12.73
CA SER A 13 -5.54 32.25 14.04
C SER A 13 -4.46 31.20 13.79
N ASN A 14 -3.19 31.62 13.95
CA ASN A 14 -2.07 30.71 14.11
C ASN A 14 -2.37 29.90 15.37
N LYS A 15 -3.09 28.79 15.21
CA LYS A 15 -3.09 27.74 16.22
C LYS A 15 -1.68 27.20 16.23
N ASP A 16 -0.85 27.73 17.13
CA ASP A 16 0.49 27.23 17.38
C ASP A 16 0.37 25.73 17.70
N TYR A 17 0.83 24.91 16.77
CA TYR A 17 0.80 23.47 16.93
C TYR A 17 1.85 23.09 17.97
N HIS A 18 1.41 22.54 19.10
CA HIS A 18 2.29 21.95 20.10
C HIS A 18 2.50 20.47 19.76
N ASP A 19 3.76 20.10 19.55
CA ASP A 19 4.15 18.71 19.36
C ASP A 19 3.72 17.88 20.59
N PRO A 20 3.05 16.73 20.41
CA PRO A 20 2.76 15.85 21.52
C PRO A 20 4.08 15.37 22.15
N PRO A 21 4.11 15.13 23.47
CA PRO A 21 5.32 14.66 24.13
C PRO A 21 5.78 13.33 23.50
N PRO A 22 7.10 13.09 23.43
CA PRO A 22 7.63 11.83 22.92
C PRO A 22 7.03 10.63 23.67
N ALA A 23 6.68 9.57 22.95
CA ALA A 23 6.15 8.37 23.57
C ALA A 23 7.16 7.80 24.59
N PRO A 24 6.72 7.39 25.79
CA PRO A 24 7.58 6.69 26.75
C PRO A 24 8.20 5.45 26.09
N LEU A 25 9.47 5.14 26.41
CA LEU A 25 10.15 3.98 25.82
C LEU A 25 9.45 2.68 26.18
N ILE A 26 9.06 2.57 27.46
CA ILE A 26 8.37 1.43 28.02
C ILE A 26 7.13 1.98 28.71
N ASP A 27 5.98 1.48 28.28
CA ASP A 27 4.67 1.82 28.84
C ASP A 27 3.92 0.51 29.12
N PRO A 28 4.10 -0.08 30.31
CA PRO A 28 3.49 -1.37 30.65
C PRO A 28 1.98 -1.26 30.81
N ASP A 29 1.46 -0.08 31.13
CA ASP A 29 0.02 0.15 31.30
C ASP A 29 -0.74 -0.03 29.99
N GLU A 30 -0.04 0.07 28.85
CA GLU A 30 -0.59 -0.21 27.53
C GLU A 30 -1.10 -1.65 27.40
N LEU A 31 -0.50 -2.61 28.13
CA LEU A 31 -0.93 -4.01 28.14
C LEU A 31 -2.30 -4.22 28.78
N THR A 32 -2.79 -3.28 29.58
CA THR A 32 -4.13 -3.37 30.17
C THR A 32 -5.19 -2.76 29.26
N GLN A 33 -4.79 -2.10 28.16
CA GLN A 33 -5.71 -1.38 27.29
C GLN A 33 -6.27 -2.27 26.19
N TRP A 34 -7.60 -2.34 26.06
CA TRP A 34 -8.25 -3.11 25.00
C TRP A 34 -7.94 -2.56 23.58
N SER A 35 -7.68 -1.27 23.47
CA SER A 35 -7.29 -0.62 22.22
C SER A 35 -5.99 -1.19 21.64
N LEU A 36 -5.04 -1.59 22.50
CA LEU A 36 -3.79 -2.23 22.07
C LEU A 36 -4.07 -3.56 21.36
N TYR A 37 -4.87 -4.44 21.97
CA TYR A 37 -5.17 -5.75 21.39
C TYR A 37 -5.94 -5.63 20.07
N ARG A 38 -6.87 -4.68 19.98
CA ARG A 38 -7.56 -4.36 18.71
C ARG A 38 -6.58 -3.91 17.63
N ALA A 39 -5.58 -3.11 17.99
CA ALA A 39 -4.56 -2.64 17.07
C ALA A 39 -3.63 -3.79 16.61
N ILE A 40 -3.25 -4.69 17.52
CA ILE A 40 -2.45 -5.90 17.19
C ILE A 40 -3.21 -6.79 16.20
N ILE A 41 -4.50 -7.02 16.43
CA ILE A 41 -5.36 -7.79 15.52
C ILE A 41 -5.46 -7.10 14.16
N ALA A 42 -5.60 -5.77 14.14
CA ALA A 42 -5.66 -5.00 12.89
C ALA A 42 -4.36 -5.14 12.07
N GLU A 43 -3.18 -5.04 12.70
CA GLU A 43 -1.88 -5.24 12.05
C GLU A 43 -1.71 -6.68 11.53
N PHE A 44 -2.15 -7.69 12.29
CA PHE A 44 -2.16 -9.08 11.85
C PHE A 44 -3.04 -9.29 10.60
N ILE A 45 -4.31 -8.87 10.65
CA ILE A 45 -5.26 -9.06 9.56
C ILE A 45 -4.84 -8.27 8.32
N ALA A 46 -4.38 -7.02 8.49
CA ALA A 46 -3.92 -6.22 7.38
C ALA A 46 -2.71 -6.86 6.69
N THR A 47 -1.72 -7.35 7.45
CA THR A 47 -0.54 -8.01 6.88
C THR A 47 -0.90 -9.35 6.22
N LEU A 48 -1.85 -10.10 6.80
CA LEU A 48 -2.39 -11.30 6.17
C LEU A 48 -3.00 -11.01 4.81
N LEU A 49 -3.90 -10.03 4.73
CA LEU A 49 -4.56 -9.66 3.47
C LEU A 49 -3.55 -9.10 2.46
N PHE A 50 -2.59 -8.30 2.92
CA PHE A 50 -1.51 -7.77 2.09
C PHE A 50 -0.74 -8.89 1.39
N LEU A 51 -0.23 -9.87 2.14
CA LEU A 51 0.54 -10.97 1.59
C LEU A 51 -0.32 -11.93 0.77
N TYR A 52 -1.56 -12.19 1.20
CA TYR A 52 -2.49 -13.04 0.45
C TYR A 52 -2.73 -12.49 -0.96
N ILE A 53 -3.14 -11.22 -1.09
CA ILE A 53 -3.47 -10.62 -2.40
C ILE A 53 -2.23 -10.46 -3.27
N THR A 54 -1.12 -9.98 -2.71
CA THR A 54 0.08 -9.68 -3.49
C THR A 54 0.78 -10.93 -3.99
N VAL A 55 0.96 -11.95 -3.14
CA VAL A 55 1.57 -13.22 -3.57
C VAL A 55 0.65 -13.96 -4.54
N LEU A 56 -0.67 -13.96 -4.31
CA LEU A 56 -1.63 -14.51 -5.27
C LEU A 56 -1.51 -13.86 -6.65
N THR A 57 -1.34 -12.53 -6.71
CA THR A 57 -1.15 -11.79 -7.97
C THR A 57 0.17 -12.17 -8.65
N VAL A 58 1.26 -12.32 -7.90
CA VAL A 58 2.57 -12.75 -8.43
C VAL A 58 2.48 -14.15 -9.05
N ILE A 59 1.89 -15.11 -8.34
CA ILE A 59 1.76 -16.49 -8.82
C ILE A 59 0.81 -16.54 -10.03
N GLY A 60 -0.30 -15.79 -10.00
CA GLY A 60 -1.22 -15.68 -11.14
C GLY A 60 -0.54 -15.13 -12.40
N TYR A 61 0.25 -14.05 -12.27
CA TYR A 61 1.01 -13.48 -13.37
C TYR A 61 2.01 -14.48 -13.95
N LYS A 62 2.84 -15.12 -13.11
CA LYS A 62 3.82 -16.10 -13.57
C LYS A 62 3.15 -17.30 -14.25
N SER A 63 2.05 -17.79 -13.68
CA SER A 63 1.30 -18.90 -14.27
C SER A 63 0.70 -18.59 -15.63
N GLN A 64 0.19 -17.38 -15.84
CA GLN A 64 -0.39 -16.99 -17.11
C GLN A 64 0.67 -16.72 -18.18
N SER A 65 1.81 -16.17 -17.77
CA SER A 65 2.92 -15.81 -18.67
C SER A 65 3.58 -17.02 -19.35
N ASP A 66 3.47 -18.22 -18.76
CA ASP A 66 3.91 -19.47 -19.39
C ASP A 66 3.15 -19.78 -20.68
N THR A 67 1.87 -19.35 -20.77
CA THR A 67 1.01 -19.59 -21.94
C THR A 67 0.88 -18.37 -22.86
N ASP A 68 0.78 -17.19 -22.28
CA ASP A 68 0.66 -15.92 -23.00
C ASP A 68 1.45 -14.85 -22.23
N PRO A 69 2.66 -14.50 -22.71
CA PRO A 69 3.53 -13.51 -22.06
C PRO A 69 2.89 -12.14 -21.86
N CYS A 70 1.86 -11.80 -22.66
CA CYS A 70 1.20 -10.50 -22.65
C CYS A 70 -0.25 -10.54 -22.13
N GLY A 71 -0.77 -11.73 -21.78
CA GLY A 71 -2.19 -11.89 -21.44
C GLY A 71 -2.55 -11.44 -20.02
N GLY A 72 -1.57 -11.27 -19.15
CA GLY A 72 -1.77 -10.99 -17.73
C GLY A 72 -1.58 -9.55 -17.31
N VAL A 73 -1.61 -9.33 -16.00
CA VAL A 73 -1.48 -8.00 -15.38
C VAL A 73 -0.09 -7.37 -15.54
N GLY A 74 0.92 -8.16 -15.94
CA GLY A 74 2.30 -7.72 -16.09
C GLY A 74 2.98 -7.38 -14.76
N ILE A 75 4.27 -7.02 -14.85
CA ILE A 75 5.04 -6.51 -13.69
C ILE A 75 4.41 -5.22 -13.16
N LEU A 76 3.82 -4.40 -14.04
CA LEU A 76 3.08 -3.19 -13.66
C LEU A 76 1.91 -3.52 -12.74
N GLY A 77 1.12 -4.56 -13.05
CA GLY A 77 0.02 -5.02 -12.21
C GLY A 77 0.48 -5.56 -10.86
N ILE A 78 1.62 -6.24 -10.80
CA ILE A 78 2.24 -6.64 -9.53
C ILE A 78 2.57 -5.40 -8.70
N ALA A 79 3.23 -4.39 -9.29
CA ALA A 79 3.56 -3.16 -8.58
C ALA A 79 2.30 -2.43 -8.05
N TRP A 80 1.23 -2.40 -8.84
CA TRP A 80 -0.07 -1.87 -8.41
C TRP A 80 -0.71 -2.68 -7.29
N ALA A 81 -0.60 -4.01 -7.29
CA ALA A 81 -1.13 -4.84 -6.22
C ALA A 81 -0.42 -4.53 -4.90
N PHE A 82 0.91 -4.39 -4.89
CA PHE A 82 1.66 -4.03 -3.69
C PHE A 82 1.32 -2.62 -3.20
N GLY A 83 1.44 -1.60 -4.07
CA GLY A 83 1.17 -0.22 -3.68
C GLY A 83 -0.31 0.03 -3.33
N GLY A 84 -1.23 -0.52 -4.12
CA GLY A 84 -2.67 -0.39 -3.92
C GLY A 84 -3.15 -1.05 -2.64
N MET A 85 -2.63 -2.24 -2.30
CA MET A 85 -2.98 -2.88 -1.04
C MET A 85 -2.47 -2.10 0.17
N ILE A 86 -1.26 -1.52 0.12
CA ILE A 86 -0.79 -0.64 1.19
C ILE A 86 -1.71 0.59 1.31
N PHE A 87 -2.06 1.24 0.20
CA PHE A 87 -3.00 2.38 0.22
C PHE A 87 -4.33 2.03 0.90
N ILE A 88 -4.97 0.93 0.50
CA ILE A 88 -6.26 0.49 1.05
C ILE A 88 -6.12 0.12 2.53
N LEU A 89 -5.13 -0.69 2.88
CA LEU A 89 -4.99 -1.20 4.25
C LEU A 89 -4.57 -0.11 5.23
N VAL A 90 -3.66 0.79 4.85
CA VAL A 90 -3.33 1.97 5.66
C VAL A 90 -4.58 2.82 5.85
N TYR A 91 -5.36 3.06 4.80
CA TYR A 91 -6.63 3.81 4.92
C TYR A 91 -7.59 3.16 5.92
N CYS A 92 -7.75 1.83 5.88
CA CYS A 92 -8.63 1.11 6.79
C CYS A 92 -8.11 1.05 8.24
N THR A 93 -6.79 1.01 8.45
CA THR A 93 -6.19 0.70 9.77
C THR A 93 -5.49 1.87 10.45
N ALA A 94 -5.25 2.98 9.75
CA ALA A 94 -4.62 4.19 10.32
C ALA A 94 -5.32 4.67 11.60
N GLY A 95 -6.65 4.72 11.61
CA GLY A 95 -7.44 5.14 12.78
C GLY A 95 -7.52 4.10 13.91
N ILE A 96 -7.02 2.88 13.72
CA ILE A 96 -7.09 1.78 14.69
C ILE A 96 -5.71 1.45 15.26
N SER A 97 -4.74 1.16 14.40
CA SER A 97 -3.39 0.76 14.78
C SER A 97 -2.30 1.78 14.45
N GLY A 98 -2.60 2.74 13.59
CA GLY A 98 -1.59 3.58 12.91
C GLY A 98 -1.25 3.08 11.50
N GLY A 99 -1.71 1.88 11.12
CA GLY A 99 -1.57 1.32 9.77
C GLY A 99 -0.12 1.15 9.34
N HIS A 100 0.67 0.38 10.10
CA HIS A 100 2.08 0.19 9.78
C HIS A 100 2.27 -0.92 8.74
N ILE A 101 1.67 -2.08 8.95
CA ILE A 101 1.66 -3.29 8.07
C ILE A 101 3.07 -3.84 7.76
N ASN A 102 4.11 -3.19 8.27
CA ASN A 102 5.51 -3.42 7.92
C ASN A 102 6.39 -3.23 9.17
N PRO A 103 7.24 -4.21 9.51
CA PRO A 103 8.16 -4.11 10.64
C PRO A 103 9.14 -2.93 10.55
N ALA A 104 9.64 -2.59 9.35
CA ALA A 104 10.56 -1.47 9.15
C ALA A 104 9.88 -0.11 9.41
N VAL A 105 8.61 0.03 9.03
CA VAL A 105 7.81 1.23 9.33
C VAL A 105 7.59 1.35 10.84
N THR A 106 7.20 0.25 11.49
CA THR A 106 7.02 0.20 12.94
C THR A 106 8.32 0.55 13.67
N PHE A 107 9.45 0.01 13.21
CA PHE A 107 10.76 0.28 13.78
C PHE A 107 11.18 1.74 13.60
N GLY A 108 10.96 2.32 12.42
CA GLY A 108 11.23 3.74 12.17
C GLY A 108 10.46 4.65 13.14
N LEU A 109 9.15 4.41 13.28
CA LEU A 109 8.30 5.17 14.20
C LEU A 109 8.68 4.97 15.68
N PHE A 110 9.14 3.78 16.05
CA PHE A 110 9.71 3.52 17.37
C PHE A 110 10.97 4.36 17.62
N LEU A 111 11.93 4.38 16.68
CA LEU A 111 13.15 5.19 16.79
C LEU A 111 12.83 6.70 16.91
N ALA A 112 11.79 7.16 16.23
CA ALA A 112 11.31 8.53 16.32
C ALA A 112 10.43 8.83 17.56
N ARG A 113 10.34 7.90 18.53
CA ARG A 113 9.53 8.02 19.75
C ARG A 113 8.05 8.32 19.47
N LYS A 114 7.51 7.77 18.39
CA LYS A 114 6.07 7.83 18.05
C LYS A 114 5.32 6.59 18.54
N VAL A 115 6.04 5.52 18.90
CA VAL A 115 5.51 4.22 19.33
C VAL A 115 6.36 3.70 20.50
N SER A 116 5.73 3.06 21.50
CA SER A 116 6.43 2.43 22.63
C SER A 116 7.17 1.15 22.19
N LEU A 117 8.20 0.72 22.93
CA LEU A 117 8.92 -0.53 22.64
C LEU A 117 7.97 -1.75 22.66
N VAL A 118 7.08 -1.79 23.65
CA VAL A 118 6.14 -2.89 23.87
C VAL A 118 5.20 -3.02 22.66
N ARG A 119 4.56 -1.92 22.25
CA ARG A 119 3.72 -1.88 21.04
C ARG A 119 4.49 -2.24 19.79
N ALA A 120 5.71 -1.72 19.61
CA ALA A 120 6.54 -1.99 18.44
C ALA A 120 6.83 -3.49 18.28
N LEU A 121 7.25 -4.17 19.35
CA LEU A 121 7.53 -5.59 19.32
C LEU A 121 6.27 -6.42 19.03
N MET A 122 5.15 -6.11 19.67
CA MET A 122 3.89 -6.83 19.44
C MET A 122 3.37 -6.65 18.02
N TYR A 123 3.51 -5.44 17.44
CA TYR A 123 3.17 -5.18 16.04
C TYR A 123 4.05 -5.99 15.09
N MET A 124 5.37 -6.01 15.29
CA MET A 124 6.27 -6.78 14.42
C MET A 124 5.96 -8.28 14.47
N ILE A 125 5.67 -8.83 15.66
CA ILE A 125 5.25 -10.22 15.80
C ILE A 125 3.93 -10.46 15.04
N ALA A 126 2.93 -9.60 15.24
CA ALA A 126 1.64 -9.70 14.56
C ALA A 126 1.77 -9.60 13.03
N GLN A 127 2.61 -8.70 12.53
CA GLN A 127 2.90 -8.54 11.10
C GLN A 127 3.57 -9.79 10.53
N CYS A 128 4.59 -10.33 11.21
CA CYS A 128 5.25 -11.57 10.78
C CYS A 128 4.30 -12.76 10.77
N LEU A 129 3.47 -12.93 11.80
CA LEU A 129 2.47 -14.00 11.86
C LEU A 129 1.39 -13.82 10.78
N GLY A 130 0.92 -12.58 10.57
CA GLY A 130 -0.04 -12.25 9.53
C GLY A 130 0.50 -12.58 8.14
N ALA A 131 1.75 -12.20 7.86
CA ALA A 131 2.44 -12.53 6.61
C ALA A 131 2.53 -14.05 6.38
N ILE A 132 2.93 -14.82 7.41
CA ILE A 132 2.98 -16.29 7.35
C ILE A 132 1.60 -16.86 7.02
N CYS A 133 0.54 -16.40 7.69
CA CYS A 133 -0.83 -16.86 7.41
C CYS A 133 -1.29 -16.48 6.00
N GLY A 134 -1.02 -15.27 5.54
CA GLY A 134 -1.41 -14.78 4.22
C GLY A 134 -0.79 -15.61 3.09
N VAL A 135 0.53 -15.83 3.15
CA VAL A 135 1.24 -16.68 2.19
C VAL A 135 0.83 -18.16 2.34
N GLY A 136 0.61 -18.62 3.57
CA GLY A 136 0.11 -19.96 3.87
C GLY A 136 -1.22 -20.26 3.19
N LEU A 137 -2.14 -19.30 3.17
CA LEU A 137 -3.42 -19.41 2.45
C LEU A 137 -3.23 -19.54 0.93
N VAL A 138 -2.31 -18.76 0.34
CA VAL A 138 -1.98 -18.89 -1.09
C VAL A 138 -1.44 -20.29 -1.38
N LYS A 139 -0.50 -20.78 -0.58
CA LYS A 139 0.05 -22.14 -0.73
C LYS A 139 -1.03 -23.21 -0.55
N ALA A 140 -1.97 -23.03 0.37
CA ALA A 140 -3.06 -23.98 0.60
C ALA A 140 -4.00 -24.08 -0.61
N PHE A 141 -4.33 -22.97 -1.26
CA PHE A 141 -5.27 -22.95 -2.39
C PHE A 141 -4.63 -23.33 -3.73
N GLN A 142 -3.33 -23.12 -3.91
CA GLN A 142 -2.66 -23.39 -5.19
C GLN A 142 -1.23 -23.94 -5.00
N SER A 143 -1.09 -24.98 -4.20
CA SER A 143 0.20 -25.56 -3.78
C SER A 143 1.15 -25.86 -4.94
N SER A 144 0.65 -26.44 -6.05
CA SER A 144 1.46 -26.76 -7.23
C SER A 144 2.02 -25.50 -7.90
N LEU A 145 1.18 -24.49 -8.13
CA LEU A 145 1.60 -23.23 -8.76
C LEU A 145 2.53 -22.44 -7.82
N TYR A 146 2.20 -22.40 -6.54
CA TYR A 146 3.01 -21.77 -5.51
C TYR A 146 4.45 -22.31 -5.50
N ASN A 147 4.60 -23.63 -5.42
CA ASN A 147 5.92 -24.26 -5.38
C ASN A 147 6.67 -24.09 -6.71
N ARG A 148 5.98 -24.18 -7.85
CA ARG A 148 6.59 -24.04 -9.19
C ARG A 148 7.16 -22.63 -9.43
N TYR A 149 6.47 -21.59 -8.96
CA TYR A 149 6.79 -20.20 -9.30
C TYR A 149 7.54 -19.42 -8.19
N GLY A 150 8.14 -20.15 -7.23
CA GLY A 150 8.99 -19.59 -6.18
C GLY A 150 8.23 -18.93 -5.02
N GLY A 151 6.93 -19.18 -4.90
CA GLY A 151 6.14 -18.81 -3.72
C GLY A 151 6.03 -17.31 -3.39
N GLY A 152 6.40 -16.43 -4.33
CA GLY A 152 6.46 -14.99 -4.10
C GLY A 152 7.62 -14.52 -3.22
N ALA A 153 8.66 -15.35 -3.05
CA ALA A 153 9.83 -15.00 -2.25
C ALA A 153 10.69 -13.90 -2.92
N ASN A 154 11.26 -13.02 -2.09
CA ASN A 154 12.27 -12.06 -2.52
C ASN A 154 13.62 -12.78 -2.71
N GLU A 155 14.18 -12.68 -3.92
CA GLU A 155 15.45 -13.30 -4.28
C GLU A 155 16.32 -12.30 -5.05
N LEU A 156 17.63 -12.47 -4.96
CA LEU A 156 18.56 -11.67 -5.75
C LEU A 156 18.53 -12.15 -7.20
N ALA A 157 18.15 -11.27 -8.13
CA ALA A 157 18.12 -11.59 -9.54
C ALA A 157 19.53 -11.94 -10.07
N VAL A 158 19.57 -12.83 -11.07
CA VAL A 158 20.82 -13.24 -11.73
C VAL A 158 21.54 -12.02 -12.29
N GLY A 159 22.86 -11.95 -12.08
CA GLY A 159 23.70 -10.83 -12.53
C GLY A 159 23.91 -9.73 -11.49
N TYR A 160 23.21 -9.77 -10.36
CA TYR A 160 23.42 -8.84 -9.25
C TYR A 160 24.25 -9.48 -8.13
N ASN A 161 25.05 -8.66 -7.43
CA ASN A 161 25.74 -9.08 -6.22
C ASN A 161 24.97 -8.66 -4.95
N LYS A 162 25.32 -9.24 -3.80
CA LYS A 162 24.64 -8.99 -2.53
C LYS A 162 24.69 -7.53 -2.10
N GLY A 163 25.77 -6.81 -2.44
CA GLY A 163 25.91 -5.38 -2.11
C GLY A 163 24.91 -4.50 -2.87
N VAL A 164 24.66 -4.80 -4.15
CA VAL A 164 23.66 -4.09 -4.95
C VAL A 164 22.25 -4.38 -4.43
N GLY A 165 21.94 -5.64 -4.12
CA GLY A 165 20.66 -6.01 -3.52
C GLY A 165 20.40 -5.29 -2.19
N LEU A 166 21.40 -5.27 -1.30
CA LEU A 166 21.32 -4.55 -0.03
C LEU A 166 21.13 -3.04 -0.23
N GLY A 167 21.88 -2.43 -1.14
CA GLY A 167 21.75 -1.00 -1.45
C GLY A 167 20.36 -0.64 -1.98
N ALA A 168 19.78 -1.48 -2.83
CA ALA A 168 18.42 -1.28 -3.36
C ALA A 168 17.36 -1.34 -2.24
N GLU A 169 17.45 -2.33 -1.34
CA GLU A 169 16.53 -2.47 -0.20
C GLU A 169 16.63 -1.30 0.79
N ILE A 170 17.85 -0.80 1.06
CA ILE A 170 18.07 0.38 1.91
C ILE A 170 17.40 1.62 1.30
N ILE A 171 17.63 1.88 0.01
CA ILE A 171 17.06 3.06 -0.67
C ILE A 171 15.54 2.94 -0.77
N GLY A 172 15.01 1.77 -1.14
CA GLY A 172 13.58 1.53 -1.23
C GLY A 172 12.86 1.70 0.11
N THR A 173 13.43 1.15 1.19
CA THR A 173 12.90 1.31 2.55
C THR A 173 13.01 2.76 3.03
N PHE A 174 14.09 3.46 2.70
CA PHE A 174 14.22 4.89 3.00
C PHE A 174 13.10 5.71 2.38
N VAL A 175 12.80 5.52 1.09
CA VAL A 175 11.70 6.20 0.40
C VAL A 175 10.37 5.92 1.11
N LEU A 176 10.08 4.64 1.38
CA LEU A 176 8.86 4.23 2.08
C LEU A 176 8.72 4.91 3.45
N VAL A 177 9.73 4.80 4.31
CA VAL A 177 9.67 5.29 5.70
C VAL A 177 9.68 6.81 5.73
N TYR A 178 10.44 7.48 4.85
CA TYR A 178 10.41 8.94 4.70
C TYR A 178 9.00 9.44 4.31
N THR A 179 8.33 8.73 3.38
CA THR A 179 6.95 9.05 3.00
C THR A 179 5.99 8.86 4.18
N VAL A 180 6.14 7.80 4.99
CA VAL A 180 5.32 7.59 6.19
C VAL A 180 5.49 8.76 7.17
N PHE A 181 6.73 9.14 7.50
CA PHE A 181 6.98 10.28 8.37
C PHE A 181 6.35 11.56 7.83
N SER A 182 6.51 11.81 6.53
CA SER A 182 5.93 12.98 5.86
C SER A 182 4.41 13.00 5.88
N ALA A 183 3.76 11.84 5.77
CA ALA A 183 2.30 11.71 5.80
C ALA A 183 1.72 11.82 7.21
N THR A 184 2.51 11.46 8.23
CA THR A 184 2.13 11.56 9.65
C THR A 184 2.51 12.90 10.29
N ASP A 185 3.21 13.79 9.57
CA ASP A 185 3.67 15.07 10.10
C ASP A 185 2.49 16.01 10.40
N PRO A 186 2.20 16.27 11.68
CA PRO A 186 1.05 17.04 12.08
C PRO A 186 1.21 18.56 11.83
N LYS A 187 2.43 19.02 11.53
CA LYS A 187 2.71 20.42 11.15
C LYS A 187 2.34 20.71 9.70
N ARG A 188 2.08 19.66 8.91
CA ARG A 188 1.52 19.81 7.57
C ARG A 188 0.01 20.02 7.71
N ASN A 189 -0.39 21.27 7.88
CA ASN A 189 -1.74 21.68 7.49
C ASN A 189 -1.89 21.30 6.02
N ALA A 190 -2.69 20.26 5.74
CA ALA A 190 -2.97 19.84 4.38
C ALA A 190 -3.49 21.07 3.64
N ARG A 191 -2.67 21.61 2.72
CA ARG A 191 -2.98 22.86 2.03
C ARG A 191 -4.30 22.80 1.28
N ASP A 192 -4.88 21.61 1.08
CA ASP A 192 -6.25 21.38 0.66
C ASP A 192 -6.76 20.04 1.22
N SER A 193 -7.59 20.05 2.27
CA SER A 193 -8.31 18.86 2.74
C SER A 193 -9.49 18.45 1.83
N HIS A 194 -9.66 19.11 0.68
CA HIS A 194 -10.70 18.82 -0.33
C HIS A 194 -10.28 17.80 -1.40
N VAL A 195 -9.10 17.20 -1.30
CA VAL A 195 -8.52 16.34 -2.36
C VAL A 195 -8.89 14.83 -2.31
N PRO A 196 -9.58 14.23 -1.31
CA PRO A 196 -9.87 12.79 -1.34
C PRO A 196 -10.66 12.35 -2.58
N TRP A 197 -11.68 13.11 -3.01
CA TRP A 197 -12.52 12.72 -4.17
C TRP A 197 -11.76 12.79 -5.50
N MET A 198 -10.74 13.65 -5.62
CA MET A 198 -10.01 13.86 -6.87
C MET A 198 -9.16 12.64 -7.26
N PHE A 199 -8.66 11.88 -6.28
CA PHE A 199 -7.95 10.62 -6.49
C PHE A 199 -8.87 9.45 -6.87
N TRP A 200 -10.19 9.59 -6.71
CA TRP A 200 -11.17 8.60 -7.16
C TRP A 200 -11.85 9.03 -8.46
N VAL A 201 -12.30 10.28 -8.55
CA VAL A 201 -13.04 10.79 -9.71
C VAL A 201 -12.14 10.99 -10.92
N GLY A 202 -10.91 11.47 -10.74
CA GLY A 202 -9.95 11.63 -11.86
C GLY A 202 -9.64 10.29 -12.57
N PRO A 203 -9.19 9.25 -11.84
CA PRO A 203 -8.91 7.95 -12.44
C PRO A 203 -10.15 7.25 -13.02
N PHE A 204 -11.32 7.33 -12.37
CA PHE A 204 -12.55 6.73 -12.90
C PHE A 204 -13.06 7.44 -14.16
N ILE A 205 -13.02 8.78 -14.22
CA ILE A 205 -13.36 9.55 -15.42
C ILE A 205 -12.34 9.27 -16.54
N GLY A 206 -11.05 9.23 -16.22
CA GLY A 206 -10.00 8.90 -17.18
C GLY A 206 -10.18 7.50 -17.78
N ALA A 207 -10.47 6.50 -16.94
CA ALA A 207 -10.76 5.13 -17.39
C ALA A 207 -12.03 5.06 -18.26
N ALA A 208 -13.10 5.77 -17.89
CA ALA A 208 -14.34 5.82 -18.66
C ALA A 208 -14.16 6.50 -20.02
N ILE A 209 -13.43 7.62 -20.09
CA ILE A 209 -13.13 8.32 -21.35
C ILE A 209 -12.25 7.44 -22.23
N ALA A 210 -11.23 6.78 -21.67
CA ALA A 210 -10.35 5.88 -22.44
C ALA A 210 -11.13 4.69 -23.01
N ALA A 211 -12.01 4.07 -22.21
CA ALA A 211 -12.89 2.99 -22.66
C ALA A 211 -13.85 3.46 -23.76
N PHE A 212 -14.51 4.62 -23.57
CA PHE A 212 -15.42 5.18 -24.56
C PHE A 212 -14.71 5.53 -25.87
N TYR A 213 -13.54 6.17 -25.78
CA TYR A 213 -12.72 6.53 -26.92
C TYR A 213 -12.28 5.29 -27.70
N HIS A 214 -11.78 4.26 -27.02
CA HIS A 214 -11.34 3.01 -27.64
C HIS A 214 -12.50 2.25 -28.31
N GLN A 215 -13.66 2.18 -27.65
CA GLN A 215 -14.76 1.31 -28.05
C GLN A 215 -15.69 1.96 -29.09
N TYR A 216 -15.92 3.29 -29.01
CA TYR A 216 -16.89 3.98 -29.85
C TYR A 216 -16.27 4.94 -30.88
N ILE A 217 -15.14 5.58 -30.57
CA ILE A 217 -14.48 6.52 -31.49
C ILE A 217 -13.46 5.80 -32.37
N LEU A 218 -12.51 5.08 -31.77
CA LEU A 218 -11.53 4.30 -32.52
C LEU A 218 -12.15 3.05 -33.16
N ARG A 219 -13.32 2.59 -32.66
CA ARG A 219 -13.97 1.32 -33.03
C ARG A 219 -12.99 0.15 -33.15
N ALA A 220 -11.95 0.15 -32.30
CA ALA A 220 -10.85 -0.80 -32.37
C ALA A 220 -11.26 -2.22 -31.92
N ALA A 221 -12.49 -2.39 -31.41
CA ALA A 221 -13.04 -3.68 -31.00
C ALA A 221 -13.39 -4.64 -32.16
N ALA A 222 -13.21 -4.25 -33.43
CA ALA A 222 -13.53 -5.15 -34.54
C ALA A 222 -12.74 -4.87 -35.83
N ILE A 223 -11.41 -4.78 -35.81
CA ILE A 223 -10.62 -5.04 -37.03
C ILE A 223 -9.38 -5.84 -36.65
N LYS A 224 -9.35 -7.11 -37.10
CA LYS A 224 -8.20 -8.04 -37.17
C LYS A 224 -7.96 -9.10 -36.06
N ALA A 225 -9.00 -9.62 -35.41
CA ALA A 225 -8.89 -10.88 -34.62
C ALA A 225 -9.84 -12.02 -35.07
N LEU A 226 -10.75 -11.78 -36.04
CA LEU A 226 -11.76 -12.77 -36.48
C LEU A 226 -11.52 -13.37 -37.89
N GLY A 227 -10.40 -13.04 -38.54
CA GLY A 227 -10.05 -13.60 -39.85
C GLY A 227 -9.56 -15.05 -39.84
N SER A 228 -9.21 -15.59 -38.65
CA SER A 228 -8.66 -16.95 -38.53
C SER A 228 -9.69 -18.03 -38.18
N PHE A 229 -10.96 -17.67 -37.93
CA PHE A 229 -12.02 -18.60 -37.52
C PHE A 229 -13.07 -18.90 -38.61
N ARG A 230 -12.83 -18.47 -39.85
CA ARG A 230 -13.66 -18.83 -41.01
C ARG A 230 -12.80 -19.34 -42.16
N SER A 231 -12.32 -20.58 -42.02
CA SER A 231 -12.00 -21.46 -43.14
C SER A 231 -12.19 -22.90 -42.66
N ASN A 232 -12.92 -23.68 -43.45
CA ASN A 232 -13.33 -25.08 -43.28
C ASN A 232 -14.58 -25.36 -42.42
N ALA A 233 -15.74 -24.94 -42.94
CA ALA A 233 -16.85 -25.83 -43.32
C ALA A 233 -17.81 -25.07 -44.26
#